data_AF-A0A3B0JBM7-F1
#
_entry.id   AF-A0A3B0JBM7-F1
#
_cell.length_a   1.000
_cell.length_b   1.000
_cell.length_c   1.000
_cell.angle_alpha   90.00
_cell.angle_beta   90.00
_cell.angle_gamma   90.00
#
_symmetry.space_group_name_H-M   'P 1'
#
loop_
_entity.id
_entity.type
_entity.pdbx_description
1 polymer ?
#
loop_
_entity_poly.entity_id
_entity_poly.type
_entity_poly.pdbx_seq_one_letter_code
_entity_poly.pdbx_strand_id
1 'polypeptide(L)'
;MSKKSFANANPAMAFISMAEDTEDFSLTQSIKAELPIKADPKIGKEEIKIVPETKSKRVQMLMQPSLYNEIKKKAEQKGISVNEMMHEILKIYVAI
;
A
#
# COMPACT_ATOMS: atom_id res chain seq x y z
N MET A 1 -11.15 -42.00 19.53
CA MET A 1 -10.74 -40.73 18.90
C MET A 1 -9.59 -41.00 17.94
N SER A 2 -9.89 -41.35 16.70
CA SER A 2 -8.87 -41.64 15.68
C SER A 2 -8.21 -40.33 15.22
N LYS A 3 -6.88 -40.32 15.18
CA LYS A 3 -6.10 -39.17 14.75
C LYS A 3 -6.33 -38.95 13.26
N LYS A 4 -6.84 -37.79 12.87
CA LYS A 4 -6.99 -37.40 11.45
C LYS A 4 -5.58 -37.32 10.85
N SER A 5 -5.29 -38.21 9.90
CA SER A 5 -4.03 -38.22 9.16
C SER A 5 -4.13 -37.24 8.00
N PHE A 6 -3.24 -36.25 7.96
CA PHE A 6 -3.15 -35.25 6.88
C PHE A 6 -2.24 -35.70 5.72
N ALA A 7 -1.68 -36.91 5.78
CA ALA A 7 -0.69 -37.39 4.81
C ALA A 7 -1.28 -37.84 3.46
N ASN A 8 -2.61 -38.08 3.39
CA ASN A 8 -3.26 -38.66 2.20
C ASN A 8 -4.10 -37.68 1.37
N ALA A 9 -4.10 -36.38 1.71
CA ALA A 9 -4.80 -35.37 0.92
C ALA A 9 -3.86 -34.18 0.72
N ASN A 10 -3.20 -34.13 -0.43
CA ASN A 10 -2.48 -32.92 -0.83
C ASN A 10 -3.52 -31.79 -0.92
N PRO A 11 -3.43 -30.73 -0.09
CA PRO A 11 -4.43 -29.66 -0.04
C PRO A 11 -4.63 -28.99 -1.40
N ALA A 12 -3.66 -29.06 -2.32
CA ALA A 12 -3.77 -28.54 -3.68
C ALA A 12 -4.87 -29.22 -4.51
N MET A 13 -5.20 -30.50 -4.26
CA MET A 13 -6.23 -31.20 -5.05
C MET A 13 -7.63 -30.64 -4.82
N ALA A 14 -7.94 -30.16 -3.61
CA ALA A 14 -9.23 -29.54 -3.32
C ALA A 14 -9.46 -28.25 -4.12
N PHE A 15 -8.38 -27.52 -4.45
CA PHE A 15 -8.45 -26.33 -5.28
C PHE A 15 -8.60 -26.65 -6.76
N ILE A 16 -7.92 -27.70 -7.26
CA ILE A 16 -8.05 -28.13 -8.65
C ILE A 16 -9.47 -28.65 -8.93
N SER A 17 -10.06 -29.42 -8.00
CA SER A 17 -11.43 -29.95 -8.15
C SER A 17 -12.52 -28.88 -8.16
N MET A 18 -12.25 -27.69 -7.58
CA MET A 18 -13.19 -26.56 -7.64
C MET A 18 -13.06 -25.72 -8.91
N ALA A 19 -12.02 -25.94 -9.73
CA ALA A 19 -11.70 -25.11 -10.88
C ALA A 19 -12.30 -25.61 -12.22
N GLU A 20 -13.00 -26.76 -12.23
CA GLU A 20 -13.58 -27.30 -13.47
C GLU A 20 -14.84 -26.54 -13.96
N ASP A 21 -15.38 -25.58 -13.21
CA ASP A 21 -16.63 -24.85 -13.56
C ASP A 21 -16.49 -23.31 -13.73
N THR A 22 -15.28 -22.77 -13.94
CA THR A 22 -15.12 -21.34 -14.27
C THR A 22 -14.18 -21.10 -15.45
N GLU A 23 -14.59 -21.54 -16.63
CA GLU A 23 -14.15 -20.96 -17.90
C GLU A 23 -14.76 -19.56 -18.05
N ASP A 24 -14.14 -18.55 -17.43
CA ASP A 24 -14.38 -17.13 -17.72
C ASP A 24 -13.23 -16.25 -17.16
N PHE A 25 -11.98 -16.62 -17.46
CA PHE A 25 -10.84 -15.72 -17.26
C PHE A 25 -10.67 -14.83 -18.49
N SER A 26 -11.59 -13.87 -18.65
CA SER A 26 -11.48 -12.81 -19.66
C SER A 26 -10.26 -11.94 -19.38
N LEU A 27 -9.16 -12.27 -20.05
CA LEU A 27 -7.97 -11.44 -20.23
C LEU A 27 -8.31 -10.22 -21.10
N THR A 28 -9.16 -9.33 -20.60
CA THR A 28 -9.42 -8.04 -21.23
C THR A 28 -8.31 -7.05 -20.89
N GLN A 29 -7.32 -7.07 -21.77
CA GLN A 29 -6.41 -5.98 -22.11
C GLN A 29 -7.02 -4.58 -21.86
N SER A 30 -6.41 -3.79 -20.98
CA SER A 30 -6.56 -2.32 -21.03
C SER A 30 -5.37 -1.75 -21.79
N ILE A 31 -5.42 -1.87 -23.12
CA ILE A 31 -4.57 -1.11 -24.04
C ILE A 31 -5.16 0.30 -24.18
N LYS A 32 -4.28 1.30 -24.08
CA LYS A 32 -4.41 2.71 -24.53
C LYS A 32 -5.47 3.61 -23.87
N ALA A 33 -4.93 4.58 -23.13
CA ALA A 33 -5.36 5.97 -23.26
C ALA A 33 -4.11 6.88 -23.28
N GLU A 34 -3.43 6.91 -24.43
CA GLU A 34 -2.44 7.95 -24.74
C GLU A 34 -3.20 9.23 -25.10
N LEU A 35 -3.21 10.22 -24.19
CA LEU A 35 -3.68 11.58 -24.50
C LEU A 35 -2.48 12.43 -24.91
N PRO A 36 -2.41 12.97 -26.13
CA PRO A 36 -1.36 13.89 -26.53
C PRO A 36 -1.73 15.29 -26.06
N ILE A 37 -1.12 15.76 -24.97
CA ILE A 37 -1.25 17.16 -24.57
C ILE A 37 -0.15 17.92 -25.31
N LYS A 38 -0.58 18.67 -26.34
CA LYS A 38 0.24 19.64 -27.08
C LYS A 38 1.00 20.54 -26.11
N ALA A 39 2.31 20.57 -26.29
CA ALA A 39 3.16 21.61 -25.74
C ALA A 39 2.98 22.89 -26.56
N ASP A 40 2.85 24.03 -25.89
CA ASP A 40 3.43 25.29 -26.34
C ASP A 40 3.94 26.09 -25.15
N PRO A 41 5.03 26.87 -25.30
CA PRO A 41 5.88 27.30 -24.20
C PRO A 41 5.63 28.76 -23.77
N LYS A 42 6.18 29.07 -22.60
CA LYS A 42 6.40 30.41 -21.97
C LYS A 42 5.31 30.81 -20.96
N ILE A 43 5.70 30.85 -19.68
CA ILE A 43 6.04 32.08 -18.94
C ILE A 43 6.57 31.65 -17.56
N GLY A 44 7.73 32.18 -17.18
CA GLY A 44 8.40 31.87 -15.92
C GLY A 44 7.59 32.33 -14.72
N LYS A 45 6.92 31.37 -14.09
CA LYS A 45 6.70 31.26 -12.65
C LYS A 45 6.96 29.79 -12.37
N GLU A 46 7.79 29.48 -11.38
CA GLU A 46 7.91 28.10 -10.89
C GLU A 46 6.55 27.70 -10.33
N GLU A 47 5.66 27.26 -11.21
CA GLU A 47 4.47 26.54 -10.86
C GLU A 47 4.98 25.31 -10.11
N ILE A 48 4.81 25.34 -8.79
CA ILE A 48 4.90 24.15 -7.96
C ILE A 48 3.86 23.21 -8.57
N LYS A 49 4.29 22.35 -9.49
CA LYS A 49 3.48 21.30 -10.06
C LYS A 49 3.06 20.49 -8.84
N ILE A 50 1.83 20.68 -8.38
CA ILE A 50 1.19 19.83 -7.39
C ILE A 50 0.99 18.51 -8.12
N VAL A 51 2.06 17.73 -8.21
CA VAL A 51 1.99 16.37 -8.71
C VAL A 51 1.19 15.64 -7.64
N PRO A 52 -0.02 15.15 -7.94
CA PRO A 52 -0.78 14.41 -6.95
C PRO A 52 0.07 13.22 -6.49
N GLU A 53 0.40 13.18 -5.20
CA GLU A 53 1.15 12.08 -4.60
C GLU A 53 0.35 10.80 -4.80
N THR A 54 0.74 10.03 -5.80
CA THR A 54 -0.08 8.92 -6.31
C THR A 54 0.28 7.60 -5.65
N LYS A 55 1.41 7.53 -4.92
CA LYS A 55 1.90 6.29 -4.29
C LYS A 55 2.66 6.56 -3.00
N SER A 56 2.34 5.78 -1.97
CA SER A 56 3.08 5.76 -0.70
C SER A 56 4.49 5.16 -0.87
N LYS A 57 5.49 5.71 -0.18
CA LYS A 57 6.83 5.09 -0.05
C LYS A 57 7.03 4.54 1.37
N ARG A 58 7.70 3.39 1.49
CA ARG A 58 8.01 2.76 2.79
C ARG A 58 9.41 3.13 3.25
N VAL A 59 9.54 3.57 4.50
CA VAL A 59 10.81 3.88 5.15
C VAL A 59 11.03 2.88 6.28
N GLN A 60 12.23 2.29 6.35
CA GLN A 60 12.66 1.51 7.51
C GLN A 60 13.53 2.41 8.39
N MET A 61 13.09 2.65 9.62
CA MET A 61 13.77 3.54 10.55
C MET A 61 14.19 2.77 11.80
N LEU A 62 15.40 3.02 12.28
CA LEU A 62 15.90 2.52 13.56
C LEU A 62 15.68 3.60 14.62
N MET A 63 15.00 3.26 15.71
CA MET A 63 14.71 4.17 16.81
C MET A 63 15.07 3.58 18.16
N GLN A 64 15.27 4.46 19.14
CA GLN A 64 15.39 4.05 20.53
C GLN A 64 14.06 3.46 21.04
N PRO A 65 14.09 2.37 21.83
CA PRO A 65 12.86 1.74 22.34
C PRO A 65 12.03 2.65 23.24
N SER A 66 12.68 3.50 24.04
CA SER A 66 12.01 4.49 24.89
C SER A 66 11.17 5.46 24.08
N LEU A 67 11.78 6.05 23.04
CA LEU A 67 11.11 6.96 22.12
C LEU A 67 9.93 6.30 21.41
N TYR A 68 10.11 5.07 20.90
CA TYR A 68 9.04 4.32 20.26
C TYR A 68 7.84 4.12 21.20
N ASN A 69 8.08 3.77 22.46
CA ASN A 69 7.02 3.57 23.45
C ASN A 69 6.25 4.86 23.75
N GLU A 70 6.91 6.01 23.81
CA GLU A 70 6.25 7.30 23.99
C GLU A 70 5.38 7.68 22.79
N ILE A 71 5.88 7.46 21.57
CA ILE A 71 5.13 7.70 20.34
C ILE A 71 3.90 6.78 20.29
N LYS A 72 4.06 5.51 20.66
CA LYS A 72 2.95 4.55 20.72
C LYS A 72 1.87 5.01 21.70
N LYS A 73 2.24 5.45 22.90
CA LYS A 73 1.29 6.00 23.89
C LYS A 73 0.55 7.22 23.34
N LYS A 74 1.24 8.15 22.68
CA LYS A 74 0.62 9.33 22.05
C LYS A 74 -0.34 8.94 20.92
N ALA A 75 0.02 7.94 20.12
CA ALA A 75 -0.83 7.42 19.06
C ALA A 75 -2.12 6.78 19.63
N GLU A 76 -2.00 5.99 20.70
CA GLU A 76 -3.14 5.39 21.42
C GLU A 76 -4.06 6.47 22.01
N GLN A 77 -3.50 7.52 22.63
CA GLN A 77 -4.29 8.65 23.17
C GLN A 77 -5.08 9.40 22.09
N LYS A 78 -4.52 9.51 20.88
CA LYS A 78 -5.18 10.13 19.72
C LYS A 78 -6.10 9.16 18.96
N GLY A 79 -6.07 7.86 19.28
CA GLY A 79 -6.81 6.84 18.53
C GLY A 79 -6.32 6.61 17.10
N ILE A 80 -5.06 6.92 16.81
CA ILE A 80 -4.46 6.75 15.47
C ILE A 80 -3.40 5.65 15.47
N SER A 81 -3.06 5.15 14.28
CA SER A 81 -1.96 4.18 14.15
C SER A 81 -0.61 4.84 14.45
N VAL A 82 0.36 4.04 14.93
CA VAL A 82 1.73 4.52 15.14
C VAL A 82 2.32 5.07 13.84
N ASN A 83 1.99 4.45 12.69
CA ASN A 83 2.45 4.91 11.39
C ASN A 83 1.89 6.30 11.03
N GLU A 84 0.62 6.56 11.34
CA GLU A 84 0.01 7.86 11.11
C GLU A 84 0.61 8.93 12.03
N MET A 85 0.82 8.61 13.30
CA MET A 85 1.49 9.51 14.25
C MET A 85 2.90 9.88 13.76
N MET A 86 3.66 8.91 13.26
CA MET A 86 4.97 9.17 12.65
C MET A 86 4.87 10.10 11.45
N HIS A 87 3.86 9.89 10.59
CA HIS A 87 3.63 10.72 9.42
C HIS A 87 3.26 12.17 9.79
N GLU A 88 2.38 12.38 10.78
CA GLU A 88 2.06 13.71 11.33
C GLU A 88 3.30 14.42 11.89
N ILE A 89 4.12 13.72 12.68
CA ILE A 89 5.35 14.29 13.27
C ILE A 89 6.29 14.75 12.16
N LEU A 90 6.46 13.94 11.10
CA LEU A 90 7.33 14.28 9.98
C LEU A 90 6.78 15.46 9.16
N LYS A 91 5.47 15.52 8.92
CA LYS A 91 4.81 16.67 8.27
C LYS A 91 5.07 17.97 9.02
N ILE A 92 4.85 17.96 10.34
CA ILE A 92 5.09 19.12 11.20
C ILE A 92 6.57 19.54 11.16
N TYR A 93 7.49 18.58 11.20
CA TYR A 93 8.93 18.87 11.20
C TYR A 93 9.42 19.46 9.87
N VAL A 94 8.90 18.98 8.74
CA VAL A 94 9.29 19.45 7.40
C VAL A 94 8.46 20.67 6.94
N ALA A 95 7.40 21.03 7.68
CA ALA A 95 6.46 22.10 7.36
C ALA A 95 5.73 21.90 6.02
N ILE A 96 5.24 20.67 5.77
CA ILE A 96 4.41 20.29 4.61
C ILE A 96 3.01 19.88 5.10
#